data_AF-A0A7S3SXD4-F1
#
_entry.id   AF-A0A7S3SXD4-F1
#
_cell.length_a   1.000
_cell.length_b   1.000
_cell.length_c   1.000
_cell.angle_alpha   90.00
_cell.angle_beta   90.00
_cell.angle_gamma   90.00
#
_symmetry.space_group_name_H-M   'P 1'
#
loop_
_entity.id
_entity.type
_entity.pdbx_description
1 polymer ?
#
loop_
_entity_poly.entity_id
_entity_poly.type
_entity_poly.pdbx_seq_one_letter_code
_entity_poly.pdbx_strand_id
1 'polypeptide(L)'
;TTLKMDEWSDEFFVYEASYHFYQVPIPPSVESVEVVLLPEDGDPDMYLSFDIEYPTGHNYDYVADAIAVDTFSLSRSQYGFCGSAGRDANCTLYIAVMAYES
;
A
#
# COMPACT_ATOMS: atom_id res chain seq x y z
N THR A 1 6.26 8.89 -2.56
CA THR A 1 6.83 9.32 -1.26
C THR A 1 7.37 8.13 -0.50
N THR A 2 8.51 8.23 0.17
CA THR A 2 9.00 7.11 1.02
C THR A 2 8.52 7.32 2.44
N LEU A 3 7.85 6.32 3.02
CA LEU A 3 7.45 6.30 4.42
C LEU A 3 8.30 5.28 5.19
N LYS A 4 8.50 5.54 6.47
CA LYS A 4 9.05 4.56 7.42
C LYS A 4 7.92 3.73 8.01
N MET A 5 8.28 2.59 8.58
CA MET A 5 7.35 1.83 9.42
C MET A 5 6.85 2.72 10.56
N ASP A 6 5.55 2.63 10.87
CA ASP A 6 4.85 3.43 11.89
C ASP A 6 4.78 4.94 11.59
N GLU A 7 5.12 5.38 10.38
CA GLU A 7 5.00 6.77 9.93
C GLU A 7 3.63 7.02 9.28
N TRP A 8 3.00 8.13 9.66
CA TRP A 8 1.80 8.64 9.00
C TRP A 8 2.16 9.69 7.97
N SER A 9 1.45 9.69 6.85
CA SER A 9 1.53 10.74 5.84
C SER A 9 0.27 11.60 5.93
N ASP A 10 0.38 12.74 6.59
CA ASP A 10 -0.73 13.67 6.74
C ASP A 10 -0.77 14.69 5.58
N GLU A 11 -1.95 15.25 5.30
CA GLU A 11 -2.17 16.42 4.42
C GLU A 11 -1.87 16.25 2.92
N PHE A 12 -2.48 15.27 2.24
CA PHE A 12 -2.42 15.18 0.77
C PHE A 12 -3.81 15.02 0.13
N PHE A 13 -4.02 15.78 -0.95
CA PHE A 13 -5.18 15.64 -1.82
C PHE A 13 -4.82 14.75 -3.00
N VAL A 14 -5.61 13.70 -3.21
CA VAL A 14 -5.56 12.88 -4.43
C VAL A 14 -6.71 13.33 -5.32
N TYR A 15 -6.38 13.83 -6.52
CA TYR A 15 -7.41 14.19 -7.48
C TYR A 15 -8.03 12.92 -8.08
N GLU A 16 -9.27 13.04 -8.52
CA GLU A 16 -9.97 11.98 -9.23
C GLU A 16 -9.13 11.41 -10.39
N ALA A 17 -9.16 10.08 -10.55
CA ALA A 17 -8.41 9.35 -11.58
C ALA A 17 -6.88 9.59 -11.54
N SER A 18 -6.37 10.14 -10.45
CA SER A 18 -4.93 10.31 -10.20
C SER A 18 -4.47 9.37 -9.09
N TYR A 19 -3.20 9.02 -9.16
CA TYR A 19 -2.56 8.18 -8.15
C TYR A 19 -1.59 8.99 -7.32
N HIS A 20 -1.60 8.74 -6.01
CA HIS A 20 -0.49 9.10 -5.14
C HIS A 20 0.27 7.84 -4.72
N PHE A 21 1.58 7.85 -4.94
CA PHE A 21 2.42 6.67 -4.73
C PHE A 21 3.24 6.81 -3.45
N TYR A 22 3.28 5.75 -2.66
CA TYR A 22 4.13 5.59 -1.49
C TYR A 22 5.00 4.33 -1.63
N GLN A 23 6.12 4.32 -0.91
CA GLN A 23 6.96 3.14 -0.79
C GLN A 23 7.47 3.01 0.64
N VAL A 24 7.53 1.78 1.15
CA VAL A 24 7.95 1.48 2.52
C VAL A 24 9.03 0.39 2.49
N PRO A 25 10.28 0.71 2.88
CA PRO A 25 11.31 -0.31 3.05
C PRO A 25 10.96 -1.24 4.22
N ILE A 26 10.96 -2.54 3.98
CA ILE A 26 10.62 -3.58 4.96
C ILE A 26 11.86 -4.44 5.24
N PRO A 27 12.48 -4.30 6.42
CA PRO A 27 13.59 -5.14 6.81
C PRO A 27 13.13 -6.57 7.19
N PRO A 28 14.01 -7.58 7.14
CA PRO A 28 13.72 -8.97 7.51
C PRO A 28 13.16 -9.16 8.93
N SER A 29 13.39 -8.20 9.83
CA SER A 29 12.90 -8.26 11.21
C SER A 29 11.42 -7.92 11.39
N VAL A 30 10.74 -7.43 10.35
CA VAL A 30 9.29 -7.10 10.42
C VAL A 30 8.47 -8.36 10.16
N GLU A 31 7.69 -8.81 11.13
CA GLU A 31 6.91 -10.06 11.00
C GLU A 31 5.55 -9.88 10.31
N SER A 32 5.05 -8.64 10.24
CA SER A 32 3.79 -8.31 9.59
C SER A 32 3.77 -6.86 9.16
N VAL A 33 3.01 -6.58 8.10
CA VAL A 33 2.66 -5.22 7.68
C VAL A 33 1.17 -5.01 7.84
N GLU A 34 0.81 -3.83 8.31
CA GLU A 34 -0.55 -3.31 8.29
C GLU A 34 -0.49 -1.91 7.66
N VAL A 35 -1.31 -1.68 6.64
CA VAL A 35 -1.46 -0.39 5.98
C VAL A 35 -2.90 0.03 6.18
N VAL A 36 -3.08 1.26 6.68
CA VAL A 36 -4.39 1.85 6.95
C VAL A 36 -4.51 3.12 6.12
N LEU A 37 -5.56 3.20 5.31
CA LEU A 37 -5.95 4.39 4.59
C LEU A 37 -7.20 4.96 5.27
N LEU A 38 -7.07 6.19 5.78
CA LEU A 38 -8.14 6.93 6.44
C LEU A 38 -8.48 8.17 5.60
N PRO A 39 -9.53 8.15 4.79
CA PRO A 39 -9.97 9.34 4.07
C PRO A 39 -10.66 10.33 5.01
N GLU A 40 -10.37 11.61 4.83
CA GLU A 40 -11.17 12.69 5.42
C GLU A 40 -12.45 12.97 4.61
N ASP A 41 -12.37 12.79 3.28
CA ASP A 41 -13.47 12.95 2.32
C ASP A 41 -13.30 12.00 1.13
N GLY A 42 -14.40 11.62 0.49
CA GLY A 42 -14.43 10.66 -0.62
C GLY A 42 -14.22 9.20 -0.22
N ASP A 43 -13.98 8.35 -1.22
CA ASP A 43 -13.73 6.90 -1.08
C ASP A 43 -12.52 6.51 -1.95
N PRO A 44 -11.29 6.78 -1.48
CA PRO A 44 -10.09 6.37 -2.19
C PRO A 44 -9.78 4.90 -1.91
N ASP A 45 -9.33 4.19 -2.94
CA ASP A 45 -8.87 2.81 -2.83
C ASP A 45 -7.34 2.75 -2.76
N MET A 46 -6.82 1.66 -2.20
CA MET A 46 -5.38 1.38 -2.21
C MET A 46 -4.99 0.11 -2.98
N TYR A 47 -3.97 0.24 -3.83
CA TYR A 47 -3.31 -0.85 -4.54
C TYR A 47 -1.90 -1.04 -4.00
N LEU A 48 -1.48 -2.29 -3.79
CA LEU A 48 -0.18 -2.61 -3.21
C LEU A 48 0.56 -3.69 -4.00
N SER A 49 1.88 -3.63 -3.96
CA SER A 49 2.76 -4.65 -4.55
C SER A 49 4.14 -4.65 -3.91
N PHE A 50 4.78 -5.82 -3.88
CA PHE A 50 6.20 -5.92 -3.54
C PHE A 50 7.12 -5.90 -4.77
N ASP A 51 6.56 -6.15 -5.95
CA ASP A 51 7.32 -6.36 -7.19
C ASP A 51 7.10 -5.22 -8.23
N ILE A 52 6.01 -4.46 -8.10
CA ILE A 52 5.60 -3.38 -9.02
C ILE A 52 5.75 -2.03 -8.31
N GLU A 53 6.69 -1.20 -8.77
CA GLU A 53 6.99 0.11 -8.15
C GLU A 53 5.83 1.11 -8.19
N TYR A 54 5.00 1.03 -9.23
CA TYR A 54 3.85 1.90 -9.46
C TYR A 54 2.59 1.04 -9.67
N PRO A 55 2.03 0.43 -8.62
CA PRO A 55 0.82 -0.37 -8.77
C PRO A 55 -0.34 0.53 -9.20
N THR A 56 -1.23 0.00 -10.03
CA THR A 56 -2.41 0.70 -10.55
C THR A 56 -3.59 -0.25 -10.52
N GLY A 57 -4.81 0.23 -10.80
CA GLY A 57 -5.99 -0.63 -10.89
C GLY A 57 -5.93 -1.72 -11.97
N HIS A 58 -4.92 -1.69 -12.86
CA HIS A 58 -4.68 -2.74 -13.86
C HIS A 58 -3.50 -3.66 -13.52
N ASN A 59 -2.62 -3.26 -12.61
CA ASN A 59 -1.40 -4.00 -12.29
C ASN A 59 -1.03 -3.83 -10.81
N TYR A 60 -1.39 -4.81 -9.99
CA TYR A 60 -1.19 -4.84 -8.54
C TYR A 60 -1.15 -6.29 -8.06
N ASP A 61 -0.61 -6.51 -6.85
CA ASP A 61 -0.67 -7.82 -6.19
C ASP A 61 -1.80 -7.89 -5.17
N TYR A 62 -2.07 -6.75 -4.51
CA TYR A 62 -3.09 -6.61 -3.48
C TYR A 62 -3.92 -5.33 -3.70
N VAL A 63 -5.17 -5.37 -3.27
CA VAL A 63 -6.10 -4.24 -3.26
C VAL A 63 -6.85 -4.22 -1.94
N ALA A 64 -7.11 -3.03 -1.42
CA ALA A 64 -8.21 -2.77 -0.52
C ALA A 64 -9.08 -1.68 -1.16
N ASP A 65 -10.39 -1.90 -1.08
CA ASP A 65 -11.46 -1.17 -1.74
C ASP A 65 -12.73 -1.16 -0.87
N ALA A 66 -12.54 -1.14 0.44
CA ALA A 66 -13.61 -1.06 1.41
C ALA A 66 -14.13 0.37 1.51
N ILE A 67 -15.44 0.50 1.70
CA ILE A 67 -16.07 1.81 1.86
C ILE A 67 -15.47 2.56 3.07
N ALA A 68 -14.98 3.76 2.79
CA ALA A 68 -14.32 4.67 3.72
C ALA A 68 -12.95 4.17 4.19
N VAL A 69 -12.89 3.41 5.30
CA VAL A 69 -11.59 3.04 5.90
C VAL A 69 -11.09 1.76 5.27
N ASP A 70 -9.90 1.86 4.70
CA ASP A 70 -9.25 0.80 3.98
C ASP A 70 -8.11 0.20 4.82
N THR A 71 -8.06 -1.13 4.93
CA THR A 71 -7.03 -1.81 5.73
C THR A 71 -6.49 -3.03 5.01
N PHE A 72 -5.17 -3.11 4.90
CA PHE A 72 -4.46 -4.25 4.35
C PHE A 72 -3.50 -4.80 5.39
N SER A 73 -3.56 -6.11 5.63
CA SER A 73 -2.66 -6.79 6.57
C SER A 73 -2.03 -8.01 5.91
N LEU A 74 -0.71 -8.16 6.04
CA LEU A 74 0.00 -9.35 5.58
C LEU A 74 1.13 -9.73 6.53
N SER A 75 1.12 -10.98 7.00
CA SER A 75 2.18 -11.59 7.80
C SER A 75 3.27 -12.18 6.92
N ARG A 76 4.52 -12.17 7.40
CA ARG A 76 5.69 -12.76 6.75
C ARG A 76 5.55 -14.26 6.48
N SER A 77 4.71 -14.95 7.25
CA SER A 77 4.42 -16.37 7.01
C SER A 77 3.46 -16.61 5.84
N GLN A 78 2.73 -15.59 5.39
CA GLN A 78 1.76 -15.70 4.31
C GLN A 78 2.45 -15.67 2.95
N TYR A 79 1.83 -16.35 1.97
CA TYR A 79 2.31 -16.35 0.60
C TYR A 79 2.30 -14.94 0.01
N GLY A 80 3.36 -14.61 -0.74
CA GLY A 80 3.51 -13.31 -1.41
C GLY A 80 4.16 -12.21 -0.55
N PHE A 81 4.44 -12.45 0.73
CA PHE A 81 5.21 -11.50 1.53
C PHE A 81 6.62 -11.30 0.93
N CYS A 82 6.98 -10.06 0.66
CA CYS A 82 8.18 -9.68 -0.11
C CYS A 82 8.22 -10.19 -1.57
N GLY A 83 7.10 -10.62 -2.13
CA GLY A 83 6.96 -10.96 -3.55
C GLY A 83 8.04 -11.92 -4.06
N SER A 84 8.60 -11.60 -5.23
CA SER A 84 9.64 -12.38 -5.89
C SER A 84 10.97 -12.44 -5.13
N ALA A 85 11.26 -11.46 -4.25
CA ALA A 85 12.47 -11.45 -3.42
C ALA A 85 12.44 -12.56 -2.35
N GLY A 86 11.25 -13.02 -1.99
CA GLY A 86 11.03 -14.06 -1.01
C GLY A 86 10.98 -13.53 0.42
N ARG A 87 10.27 -14.26 1.27
CA ARG A 87 9.88 -13.83 2.62
C ARG A 87 11.01 -13.52 3.60
N ASP A 88 12.27 -13.88 3.31
CA ASP A 88 13.41 -13.67 4.21
C ASP A 88 14.29 -12.48 3.77
N ALA A 89 13.94 -11.82 2.66
CA ALA A 89 14.69 -10.71 2.08
C ALA A 89 14.35 -9.36 2.71
N ASN A 90 15.22 -8.37 2.46
CA ASN A 90 14.81 -6.97 2.49
C ASN A 90 13.97 -6.71 1.25
N CYS A 91 12.83 -6.06 1.40
CA CYS A 91 11.97 -5.71 0.29
C CYS A 91 11.38 -4.32 0.47
N THR A 92 10.65 -3.84 -0.54
CA THR A 92 9.91 -2.59 -0.48
C THR A 92 8.45 -2.91 -0.78
N LEU A 93 7.54 -2.41 0.05
CA LEU A 93 6.12 -2.39 -0.28
C LEU A 93 5.81 -1.09 -0.99
N TYR A 94 5.34 -1.20 -2.23
CA TYR A 94 4.85 -0.08 -3.02
C TYR A 94 3.34 0.02 -2.86
N ILE A 95 2.85 1.24 -2.71
CA ILE A 95 1.45 1.54 -2.39
C ILE A 95 1.02 2.65 -3.35
N ALA A 96 -0.17 2.53 -3.93
CA ALA A 96 -0.79 3.57 -4.70
C ALA A 96 -2.20 3.82 -4.18
N VAL A 97 -2.51 5.08 -3.89
CA VAL A 97 -3.84 5.53 -3.47
C VAL A 97 -4.50 6.23 -4.65
N MET A 98 -5.75 5.89 -4.96
CA MET A 98 -6.51 6.47 -6.07
C MET A 98 -7.89 6.91 -5.59
N ALA A 99 -8.27 8.14 -5.93
CA ALA A 99 -9.60 8.67 -5.62
C ALA A 99 -10.59 8.40 -6.76
N TYR A 100 -11.77 7.87 -6.43
CA TYR A 100 -12.89 7.69 -7.35
C TYR A 100 -13.83 8.90 -7.38
N GLU A 101 -14.56 9.07 -8.50
CA GLU A 101 -15.71 9.96 -8.59
C GLU A 101 -16.88 9.34 -7.78
N SER A 102 -17.48 10.12 -6.88
CA SER A 102 -18.69 9.75 -6.14
C SER A 102 -19.96 9.99 -6.95
#